data_AF-A0AAV0LNN6-F1
#
_entry.id   AF-A0AAV0LNN6-F1
#
_cell.length_a   1.000
_cell.length_b   1.000
_cell.length_c   1.000
_cell.angle_alpha   90.00
_cell.angle_beta   90.00
_cell.angle_gamma   90.00
#
_symmetry.space_group_name_H-M   'P 1'
#
loop_
_entity.id
_entity.type
_entity.pdbx_description
1 polymer ?
#
loop_
_entity_poly.entity_id
_entity_poly.type
_entity_poly.pdbx_seq_one_letter_code
_entity_poly.pdbx_strand_id
1 'polypeptide(L)' 'MSWGEGQIHWFDIYIFYRDYRRCSNCQWVIRKNGPCYYDAGTREFDICYEWNR' A
#
# COMPACT_ATOMS: atom_id res chain seq x y z
N MET A 1 -2.94 9.12 -16.53
CA MET A 1 -4.01 8.32 -15.88
C MET A 1 -4.65 9.20 -14.81
N SER A 2 -5.98 9.29 -14.77
CA SER A 2 -6.73 10.10 -13.78
C SER A 2 -7.25 9.22 -12.64
N TRP A 3 -7.27 9.76 -11.43
CA TRP A 3 -7.79 9.13 -10.20
C TRP A 3 -9.32 8.97 -10.19
N GLY A 4 -10.04 9.54 -11.17
CA GLY A 4 -11.50 9.58 -11.20
C GLY A 4 -12.00 10.75 -10.36
N GLU A 5 -12.76 11.66 -10.96
CA GLU A 5 -13.29 12.83 -10.24
C GLU A 5 -14.21 12.39 -9.11
N GLY A 6 -14.00 12.92 -7.90
CA GLY A 6 -14.85 12.70 -6.74
C GLY A 6 -14.64 11.38 -5.99
N GLN A 7 -13.69 10.52 -6.38
CA GLN A 7 -13.40 9.30 -5.62
C GLN A 7 -12.52 9.61 -4.40
N ILE A 8 -12.99 9.22 -3.22
CA ILE A 8 -12.20 9.24 -1.98
C ILE A 8 -11.62 7.84 -1.78
N HIS A 9 -10.30 7.77 -1.73
CA HIS A 9 -9.57 6.56 -1.44
C HIS A 9 -8.84 6.72 -0.11
N TRP A 10 -8.89 5.70 0.73
CA TRP A 10 -8.17 5.69 2.00
C TRP A 10 -7.62 4.30 2.29
N PHE A 11 -6.57 4.27 3.10
CA PHE A 11 -5.85 3.07 3.46
C PHE A 11 -5.15 3.24 4.80
N ASP A 12 -5.15 2.19 5.61
CA ASP A 12 -4.39 2.13 6.86
C ASP A 12 -2.92 1.82 6.56
N ILE A 13 -2.07 2.83 6.70
CA ILE A 13 -0.61 2.72 6.45
C ILE A 13 0.08 1.71 7.38
N TYR A 14 -0.58 1.33 8.49
CA TYR A 14 -0.11 0.32 9.41
C TYR A 14 -1.27 -0.46 10.05
N ILE A 15 -1.23 -1.78 9.92
CA ILE A 15 -2.11 -2.73 10.62
C ILE A 15 -1.22 -3.77 11.29
N PHE A 16 -1.24 -3.86 12.62
CA PHE A 16 -0.32 -4.72 13.38
C PHE A 16 -0.27 -6.16 12.83
N TYR A 17 -1.41 -6.84 12.69
CA TYR A 17 -1.45 -8.23 12.20
C TYR A 17 -0.88 -8.42 10.79
N ARG A 18 -0.96 -7.40 9.94
CA ARG A 18 -0.46 -7.42 8.55
C ARG A 18 1.04 -7.12 8.50
N ASP A 19 1.47 -6.12 9.26
CA ASP A 19 2.72 -5.40 9.01
C ASP A 19 3.83 -5.74 10.01
N TYR A 20 3.52 -6.20 11.22
CA TYR A 20 4.50 -6.27 12.31
C TYR A 20 5.77 -7.08 11.99
N ARG A 21 5.68 -8.08 11.09
CA ARG A 21 6.84 -8.90 10.67
C ARG A 21 7.66 -8.30 9.54
N ARG A 22 7.10 -7.35 8.79
CA ARG A 22 7.66 -6.85 7.52
C ARG A 22 8.03 -5.36 7.60
N CYS A 23 7.41 -4.64 8.53
CA CYS A 23 7.38 -3.19 8.60
C CYS A 23 8.40 -2.66 9.61
N SER A 24 9.66 -2.56 9.16
CA SER A 24 10.70 -1.81 9.87
C SER A 24 10.73 -0.35 9.42
N ASN A 25 10.83 -0.12 8.11
CA ASN A 25 10.81 1.23 7.51
C ASN A 25 9.48 1.59 6.83
N CYS A 26 8.58 0.60 6.70
CA CYS A 26 7.20 0.80 6.26
C CYS A 26 7.03 1.64 4.98
N GLN A 27 7.69 1.25 3.90
CA GLN A 27 7.67 2.03 2.66
C GLN A 27 6.52 1.60 1.74
N TRP A 28 5.79 2.59 1.23
CA TRP A 28 4.62 2.39 0.39
C TRP A 28 4.72 3.25 -0.88
N VAL A 29 4.28 2.70 -2.02
CA VAL A 29 3.99 3.48 -3.22
C VAL A 29 2.48 3.49 -3.46
N ILE A 30 1.93 4.67 -3.72
CA ILE A 30 0.50 4.86 -3.93
C ILE A 30 0.18 4.72 -5.42
N ARG A 31 -0.67 3.75 -5.78
CA ARG A 31 -1.14 3.54 -7.16
C ARG A 31 -2.66 3.67 -7.23
N LYS A 32 -3.18 3.84 -8.45
CA LYS A 32 -4.63 3.97 -8.68
C LYS A 32 -5.42 2.80 -8.09
N ASN A 33 -4.88 1.59 -8.19
CA ASN A 33 -5.56 0.37 -7.72
C ASN A 33 -5.32 0.08 -6.24
N GLY A 34 -4.55 0.93 -5.54
CA GLY A 34 -4.21 0.77 -4.13
C GLY A 34 -2.72 0.94 -3.83
N PRO A 35 -2.35 0.93 -2.54
CA PRO A 35 -0.96 1.04 -2.11
C PRO A 35 -0.21 -0.28 -2.24
N CYS A 36 1.06 -0.20 -2.65
CA CYS A 36 1.97 -1.35 -2.67
C CYS A 36 3.12 -1.14 -1.70
N TYR A 37 3.39 -2.16 -0.91
CA TYR A 37 4.45 -2.21 0.08
C TYR A 37 5.79 -2.62 -0.57
N TYR A 38 6.88 -2.09 -0.04
CA TYR A 38 8.24 -2.46 -0.47
C TYR A 38 8.64 -3.84 0.08
N ASP A 39 8.84 -4.82 -0.80
CA ASP A 39 9.41 -6.11 -0.42
C ASP A 39 10.94 -6.05 -0.46
N ALA A 40 11.59 -6.19 0.70
CA ALA A 40 13.05 -6.21 0.80
C ALA A 40 13.68 -7.47 0.16
N GLY A 41 12.91 -8.54 -0.05
CA GLY A 41 13.35 -9.77 -0.70
C GLY A 41 13.48 -9.60 -2.22
N THR A 42 12.52 -8.96 -2.87
CA THR A 42 12.54 -8.68 -4.32
C THR A 42 13.17 -7.32 -4.65
N ARG A 43 13.26 -6.42 -3.67
CA ARG A 43 13.64 -5.02 -3.80
C ARG A 43 12.67 -4.19 -4.64
N GLU A 44 11.40 -4.60 -4.69
CA GLU A 44 10.35 -3.96 -5.48
C GLU A 44 9.14 -3.55 -4.63
N PHE A 45 8.23 -2.77 -5.22
CA PHE A 45 6.93 -2.46 -4.63
C PHE A 45 5.84 -3.35 -5.24
N ASP A 46 5.83 -4.62 -4.85
CA ASP A 46 5.05 -5.70 -5.45
C ASP A 46 4.01 -6.32 -4.49
N ILE A 47 4.10 -6.06 -3.19
CA ILE A 47 3.07 -6.47 -2.21
C ILE A 47 1.95 -5.42 -2.18
N CYS A 48 0.97 -5.54 -3.07
CA CYS A 48 -0.13 -4.58 -3.22
C CYS A 48 -1.39 -4.94 -2.42
N TYR A 49 -2.11 -3.92 -1.98
CA TYR A 49 -3.41 -4.03 -1.31
C TYR A 49 -4.44 -3.17 -2.03
N GLU A 50 -5.71 -3.54 -1.90
CA GLU A 50 -6.82 -2.72 -2.37
C GLU A 50 -7.04 -1.51 -1.45
N TRP A 51 -7.73 -0.49 -1.96
CA TRP A 51 -8.29 0.57 -1.13
C TRP A 51 -9.31 0.03 -0.14
N ASN A 52 -9.40 0.67 1.03
CA ASN A 52 -10.43 0.33 2.00
C ASN A 52 -11.83 0.70 1.45
N ARG A 53 -12.84 -0.03 1.91
CA ARG A 53 -14.26 0.18 1.60
C ARG A 53 -14.98 0.85 2.76
#